data_AF-V9GAZ4-F1
#
_entry.id   AF-V9GAZ4-F1
#
_cell.length_a   1.000
_cell.length_b   1.000
_cell.length_c   1.000
_cell.angle_alpha   90.00
_cell.angle_beta   90.00
_cell.angle_gamma   90.00
#
_symmetry.space_group_name_H-M   'P 1'
#
loop_
_entity.id
_entity.type
_entity.pdbx_description
1 polymer ?
#
loop_
_entity_poly.entity_id
_entity_poly.type
_entity_poly.pdbx_seq_one_letter_code
_entity_poly.pdbx_strand_id
1 'polypeptide(L)'
;MNIIDIEGAWRFDHEDLNQNQGGVIGGQESSDPGWRNHGTAVIGEFSGDQNPFGIVGICSDANVRAISIFGNSSSSGAIVQAANSLQPGDIILIELHRPGPRYQYQNRPDQGGFIPIEWWPDDFDAIQYATGRGVIVVEAGGNGSENLDDPLYDQRPTNFPAQWTNPFNRSNRDSGAIVVGAGAPPPGTHGQDHGPARSRLSFSNYGTIMDAQGWGREVTTTGYGDIQGGTDENKWYTDSFSGTSSASPIVVGSLGCVQGVLRAHNLNILTPIIARNWLRETGSLQQDAPDRPVSQRIGNLPDLRQLIAKALNQ
;
A
#
# COMPACT_ATOMS: atom_id res chain seq x y z
N MET A 1 -9.52 5.21 -14.00
CA MET A 1 -9.42 6.17 -12.86
C MET A 1 -7.98 6.67 -12.76
N ASN A 2 -7.64 7.59 -11.87
CA ASN A 2 -6.23 7.92 -11.63
C ASN A 2 -5.72 7.31 -10.33
N ILE A 3 -4.49 6.81 -10.37
CA ILE A 3 -3.74 6.33 -9.21
C ILE A 3 -2.38 7.03 -9.22
N ILE A 4 -1.97 7.59 -8.08
CA ILE A 4 -0.61 8.12 -7.91
C ILE A 4 0.12 7.29 -6.86
N ASP A 5 1.27 6.78 -7.26
CA ASP A 5 2.20 6.05 -6.42
C ASP A 5 3.26 7.00 -5.83
N ILE A 6 3.63 6.81 -4.55
CA ILE A 6 4.57 7.68 -3.82
C ILE A 6 5.73 6.86 -3.26
N GLU A 7 6.86 6.92 -3.96
CA GLU A 7 8.03 6.07 -3.72
C GLU A 7 9.35 6.81 -4.06
N GLY A 8 10.44 6.06 -4.21
CA GLY A 8 11.75 6.57 -4.63
C GLY A 8 11.95 6.70 -6.14
N ALA A 9 11.60 5.69 -6.94
CA ALA A 9 11.84 5.62 -8.39
C ALA A 9 11.05 4.48 -9.05
N TRP A 10 10.89 4.53 -10.38
CA TRP A 10 10.14 3.55 -11.16
C TRP A 10 10.79 3.29 -12.52
N ARG A 11 10.28 2.27 -13.21
CA ARG A 11 10.66 1.94 -14.57
C ARG A 11 9.43 1.88 -15.47
N PHE A 12 8.97 3.05 -15.91
CA PHE A 12 7.81 3.18 -16.82
C PHE A 12 8.10 2.80 -18.28
N ASP A 13 9.31 2.34 -18.61
CA ASP A 13 9.65 1.74 -19.90
C ASP A 13 9.68 0.20 -19.86
N HIS A 14 9.27 -0.40 -18.75
CA HIS A 14 9.09 -1.85 -18.63
C HIS A 14 8.05 -2.37 -19.64
N GLU A 15 8.26 -3.55 -20.20
CA GLU A 15 7.45 -4.08 -21.31
C GLU A 15 5.96 -4.29 -20.96
N ASP A 16 5.67 -4.51 -19.68
CA ASP A 16 4.31 -4.63 -19.11
C ASP A 16 3.75 -3.34 -18.50
N LEU A 17 4.44 -2.21 -18.66
CA LEU A 17 4.02 -0.91 -18.12
C LEU A 17 4.04 0.14 -19.23
N ASN A 18 3.39 -0.15 -20.35
CA ASN A 18 3.32 0.77 -21.49
C ASN A 18 1.95 1.41 -21.67
N GLN A 19 0.88 0.79 -21.15
CA GLN A 19 -0.47 1.30 -21.29
C GLN A 19 -0.88 2.10 -20.06
N ASN A 20 -1.59 3.21 -20.30
CA ASN A 20 -2.12 4.10 -19.27
C ASN A 20 -1.08 4.64 -18.25
N GLN A 21 0.20 4.62 -18.60
CA GLN A 21 1.28 5.18 -17.79
C GLN A 21 1.50 6.67 -18.09
N GLY A 22 1.40 7.50 -17.06
CA GLY A 22 1.69 8.93 -17.12
C GLY A 22 3.07 9.32 -16.59
N GLY A 23 3.87 8.34 -16.15
CA GLY A 23 5.24 8.53 -15.67
C GLY A 23 5.35 9.28 -14.34
N VAL A 24 6.57 9.74 -14.04
CA VAL A 24 6.87 10.53 -12.84
C VAL A 24 6.53 11.99 -13.07
N ILE A 25 5.58 12.52 -12.30
CA ILE A 25 5.04 13.88 -12.44
C ILE A 25 5.53 14.86 -11.36
N GLY A 26 6.37 14.39 -10.44
CA GLY A 26 6.86 15.18 -9.31
C GLY A 26 8.04 14.52 -8.58
N GLY A 27 8.77 15.34 -7.83
CA GLY A 27 10.00 14.92 -7.16
C GLY A 27 11.16 14.66 -8.14
N GLN A 28 12.20 14.01 -7.64
CA GLN A 28 13.34 13.57 -8.45
C GLN A 28 13.65 12.11 -8.15
N GLU A 29 13.59 11.24 -9.15
CA GLU A 29 13.83 9.81 -8.97
C GLU A 29 15.23 9.51 -8.40
N SER A 30 15.27 8.54 -7.48
CA SER A 30 16.52 8.00 -6.98
C SER A 30 17.30 7.29 -8.09
N SER A 31 18.62 7.47 -8.12
CA SER A 31 19.51 6.69 -9.00
C SER A 31 19.78 5.28 -8.48
N ASP A 32 19.36 4.97 -7.25
CA ASP A 32 19.54 3.67 -6.63
C ASP A 32 18.60 2.62 -7.26
N PRO A 33 19.14 1.55 -7.87
CA PRO A 33 18.34 0.48 -8.45
C PRO A 33 17.36 -0.18 -7.48
N GLY A 34 17.64 -0.18 -6.17
CA GLY A 34 16.75 -0.75 -5.16
C GLY A 34 15.40 -0.05 -5.11
N TRP A 35 15.40 1.28 -5.08
CA TRP A 35 14.17 2.08 -5.14
C TRP A 35 13.43 1.88 -6.46
N ARG A 36 14.17 1.85 -7.57
CA ARG A 36 13.56 1.65 -8.89
C ARG A 36 12.90 0.28 -9.03
N ASN A 37 13.56 -0.79 -8.60
CA ASN A 37 13.00 -2.14 -8.66
C ASN A 37 11.79 -2.28 -7.74
N HIS A 38 11.85 -1.69 -6.54
CA HIS A 38 10.75 -1.71 -5.59
C HIS A 38 9.51 -0.99 -6.14
N GLY A 39 9.64 0.28 -6.58
CA GLY A 39 8.51 1.02 -7.15
C GLY A 39 7.98 0.38 -8.43
N THR A 40 8.85 -0.18 -9.28
CA THR A 40 8.42 -0.92 -10.48
C THR A 40 7.60 -2.15 -10.10
N ALA A 41 8.01 -2.91 -9.09
CA ALA A 41 7.26 -4.07 -8.59
C ALA A 41 5.89 -3.67 -8.02
N VAL A 42 5.82 -2.58 -7.27
CA VAL A 42 4.56 -2.06 -6.73
C VAL A 42 3.56 -1.74 -7.83
N ILE A 43 3.96 -0.96 -8.85
CA ILE A 43 3.03 -0.56 -9.92
C ILE A 43 2.62 -1.73 -10.81
N GLY A 44 3.47 -2.75 -10.98
CA GLY A 44 3.14 -3.95 -11.73
C GLY A 44 1.92 -4.69 -11.17
N GLU A 45 1.76 -4.74 -9.84
CA GLU A 45 0.67 -5.48 -9.19
C GLU A 45 -0.72 -4.96 -9.54
N PHE A 46 -0.88 -3.64 -9.72
CA PHE A 46 -2.18 -3.05 -10.03
C PHE A 46 -2.28 -2.52 -11.46
N SER A 47 -1.16 -2.27 -12.15
CA SER A 47 -1.16 -1.59 -13.44
C SER A 47 -0.59 -2.38 -14.62
N GLY A 48 -0.11 -3.60 -14.40
CA GLY A 48 0.38 -4.47 -15.47
C GLY A 48 -0.55 -4.54 -16.69
N ASP A 49 0.02 -4.34 -17.87
CA ASP A 49 -0.70 -4.30 -19.14
C ASP A 49 -1.46 -5.62 -19.41
N GLN A 50 -2.67 -5.53 -19.95
CA GLN A 50 -3.39 -6.73 -20.39
C GLN A 50 -2.82 -7.23 -21.73
N ASN A 51 -1.92 -8.21 -21.68
CA ASN A 51 -1.29 -8.80 -22.87
C ASN A 51 -1.01 -10.32 -22.68
N PRO A 52 -0.48 -11.03 -23.69
CA PRO A 52 -0.24 -12.49 -23.62
C PRO A 52 1.03 -12.94 -22.87
N PHE A 53 1.81 -12.04 -22.29
CA PHE A 53 3.07 -12.33 -21.59
C PHE A 53 3.09 -11.66 -20.20
N GLY A 54 4.16 -11.93 -19.45
CA GLY A 54 4.43 -11.26 -18.17
C GLY A 54 3.30 -11.37 -17.14
N ILE A 55 2.87 -10.23 -16.62
CA ILE A 55 1.86 -10.08 -15.57
C ILE A 55 0.67 -9.24 -16.04
N VAL A 56 -0.47 -9.37 -15.36
CA VAL A 56 -1.63 -8.50 -15.56
C VAL A 56 -1.98 -7.85 -14.23
N GLY A 57 -2.01 -6.52 -14.21
CA GLY A 57 -2.34 -5.74 -13.03
C GLY A 57 -3.81 -5.92 -12.62
N ILE A 58 -4.08 -5.88 -11.32
CA ILE A 58 -5.44 -6.02 -10.78
C ILE A 58 -6.41 -4.98 -11.36
N CYS A 59 -5.92 -3.77 -11.66
CA CYS A 59 -6.68 -2.65 -12.23
C CYS A 59 -5.95 -2.07 -13.47
N SER A 60 -5.67 -2.91 -14.46
CA SER A 60 -4.89 -2.58 -15.67
C SER A 60 -5.38 -1.35 -16.47
N ASP A 61 -6.66 -0.99 -16.34
CA ASP A 61 -7.26 0.17 -17.02
C ASP A 61 -7.11 1.49 -16.22
N ALA A 62 -6.43 1.48 -15.07
CA ALA A 62 -6.12 2.69 -14.33
C ALA A 62 -5.06 3.54 -15.06
N ASN A 63 -5.20 4.87 -14.99
CA ASN A 63 -4.13 5.79 -15.34
C ASN A 63 -3.19 5.95 -14.15
N VAL A 64 -1.94 5.56 -14.32
CA VAL A 64 -0.96 5.50 -13.23
C VAL A 64 0.12 6.53 -13.44
N ARG A 65 0.39 7.29 -12.39
CA ARG A 65 1.45 8.29 -12.32
C ARG A 65 2.21 8.10 -11.02
N ALA A 66 3.38 8.70 -10.92
CA ALA A 66 4.23 8.56 -9.75
C ALA A 66 4.80 9.90 -9.29
N ILE A 67 5.09 10.03 -8.00
CA ILE A 67 5.77 11.19 -7.43
C ILE A 67 6.86 10.72 -6.48
N SER A 68 8.11 11.07 -6.80
CA SER A 68 9.24 10.70 -5.96
C SER A 68 9.29 11.54 -4.66
N ILE A 69 9.64 10.89 -3.55
CA ILE A 69 9.88 11.58 -2.28
C ILE A 69 11.24 12.30 -2.21
N PHE A 70 12.12 12.12 -3.21
CA PHE A 70 13.46 12.69 -3.23
C PHE A 70 13.55 14.00 -4.02
N GLY A 71 14.75 14.61 -4.01
CA GLY A 71 15.03 15.93 -4.59
C GLY A 71 14.66 17.05 -3.62
N ASN A 72 13.89 18.03 -4.09
CA ASN A 72 13.33 19.10 -3.26
C ASN A 72 11.97 18.72 -2.63
N SER A 73 11.67 17.42 -2.56
CA SER A 73 10.42 16.86 -2.03
C SER A 73 10.62 16.23 -0.65
N SER A 74 9.52 15.80 -0.06
CA SER A 74 9.44 14.91 1.11
C SER A 74 8.25 13.97 0.87
N SER A 75 8.03 12.96 1.73
CA SER A 75 6.79 12.17 1.67
C SER A 75 5.56 13.07 1.81
N SER A 76 5.53 13.94 2.82
CA SER A 76 4.44 14.89 3.03
C SER A 76 4.22 15.83 1.84
N GLY A 77 5.30 16.32 1.23
CA GLY A 77 5.25 17.15 0.01
C GLY A 77 4.72 16.38 -1.19
N ALA A 78 5.17 15.14 -1.39
CA ALA A 78 4.70 14.25 -2.46
C ALA A 78 3.20 13.93 -2.30
N ILE A 79 2.73 13.67 -1.08
CA ILE A 79 1.32 13.41 -0.77
C ILE A 79 0.45 14.62 -1.11
N VAL A 80 0.87 15.83 -0.73
CA VAL A 80 0.15 17.07 -1.07
C VAL A 80 0.14 17.29 -2.59
N GLN A 81 1.27 17.05 -3.28
CA GLN A 81 1.35 17.18 -4.74
C GLN A 81 0.44 16.17 -5.45
N ALA A 82 0.40 14.92 -4.98
CA ALA A 82 -0.48 13.88 -5.49
C ALA A 82 -1.95 14.29 -5.29
N ALA A 83 -2.33 14.70 -4.08
CA ALA A 83 -3.68 15.15 -3.76
C ALA A 83 -4.15 16.34 -4.63
N ASN A 84 -3.23 17.25 -4.96
CA ASN A 84 -3.51 18.37 -5.86
C ASN A 84 -3.72 17.95 -7.33
N SER A 85 -3.15 16.81 -7.73
CA SER A 85 -3.19 16.26 -9.09
C SER A 85 -4.32 15.25 -9.31
N LEU A 86 -5.12 15.00 -8.27
CA LEU A 86 -6.19 13.99 -8.22
C LEU A 86 -7.56 14.61 -7.94
N GLN A 87 -8.60 13.89 -8.34
CA GLN A 87 -10.00 14.22 -8.09
C GLN A 87 -10.59 13.30 -7.01
N PRO A 88 -11.75 13.65 -6.42
CA PRO A 88 -12.44 12.75 -5.50
C PRO A 88 -12.61 11.33 -6.07
N GLY A 89 -12.30 10.33 -5.24
CA GLY A 89 -12.35 8.92 -5.57
C GLY A 89 -11.17 8.37 -6.38
N ASP A 90 -10.23 9.21 -6.83
CA ASP A 90 -8.92 8.72 -7.25
C ASP A 90 -8.09 8.26 -6.03
N ILE A 91 -7.00 7.53 -6.27
CA ILE A 91 -6.25 6.83 -5.21
C ILE A 91 -4.80 7.34 -5.14
N ILE A 92 -4.29 7.48 -3.91
CA ILE A 92 -2.85 7.58 -3.61
C ILE A 92 -2.43 6.27 -2.94
N LEU A 93 -1.32 5.69 -3.41
CA LEU A 93 -0.59 4.63 -2.75
C LEU A 93 0.64 5.21 -2.03
N ILE A 94 0.85 4.79 -0.79
CA ILE A 94 2.04 5.11 0.01
C ILE A 94 2.58 3.83 0.65
N GLU A 95 3.48 3.17 -0.05
CA GLU A 95 4.12 1.92 0.36
C GLU A 95 5.39 2.15 1.20
N LEU A 96 5.59 3.39 1.64
CA LEU A 96 6.64 3.81 2.54
C LEU A 96 6.36 3.39 3.98
N HIS A 97 7.43 3.13 4.70
CA HIS A 97 7.43 2.89 6.14
C HIS A 97 8.79 3.33 6.72
N ARG A 98 8.88 3.58 8.03
CA ARG A 98 10.12 4.09 8.64
C ARG A 98 10.29 3.58 10.07
N PRO A 99 11.52 3.56 10.62
CA PRO A 99 11.76 3.17 12.00
C PRO A 99 10.96 3.99 13.01
N GLY A 100 10.21 3.32 13.87
CA GLY A 100 9.41 3.90 14.95
C GLY A 100 10.13 3.94 16.30
N PRO A 101 9.41 4.31 17.37
CA PRO A 101 10.01 4.54 18.70
C PRO A 101 10.53 3.28 19.39
N ARG A 102 10.05 2.06 19.05
CA ARG A 102 10.44 0.83 19.78
C ARG A 102 11.95 0.60 19.83
N TYR A 103 12.63 0.93 18.73
CA TYR A 103 14.09 0.86 18.62
C TYR A 103 14.69 2.24 18.41
N GLN A 104 14.13 3.27 19.05
CA GLN A 104 14.67 4.63 19.05
C GLN A 104 14.88 5.21 17.64
N TYR A 105 13.96 4.93 16.71
CA TYR A 105 14.03 5.40 15.33
C TYR A 105 15.27 4.91 14.55
N GLN A 106 15.91 3.82 14.99
CA GLN A 106 17.09 3.27 14.33
C GLN A 106 16.71 2.45 13.10
N ASN A 107 17.41 2.68 11.98
CA ASN A 107 17.32 1.80 10.82
C ASN A 107 17.95 0.44 11.17
N ARG A 108 17.23 -0.65 10.86
CA ARG A 108 17.64 -2.01 11.18
C ARG A 108 17.55 -2.90 9.94
N PRO A 109 18.50 -3.83 9.73
CA PRO A 109 18.44 -4.76 8.61
C PRO A 109 17.19 -5.66 8.58
N ASP A 110 16.64 -5.99 9.75
CA ASP A 110 15.42 -6.79 9.90
C ASP A 110 14.13 -5.95 9.82
N GLN A 111 14.25 -4.62 9.65
CA GLN A 111 13.15 -3.66 9.68
C GLN A 111 12.32 -3.68 10.98
N GLY A 112 12.83 -4.30 12.05
CA GLY A 112 12.13 -4.36 13.34
C GLY A 112 11.76 -2.96 13.81
N GLY A 113 10.52 -2.78 14.25
CA GLY A 113 9.97 -1.48 14.66
C GLY A 113 9.67 -0.49 13.55
N PHE A 114 9.71 -0.87 12.26
CA PHE A 114 9.21 0.01 11.20
C PHE A 114 7.69 0.12 11.25
N ILE A 115 7.17 1.34 11.16
CA ILE A 115 5.74 1.66 11.34
C ILE A 115 5.20 2.51 10.17
N PRO A 116 3.86 2.63 10.03
CA PRO A 116 3.23 3.47 9.01
C PRO A 116 3.69 4.92 9.07
N ILE A 117 3.71 5.60 7.93
CA ILE A 117 4.20 6.97 7.85
C ILE A 117 3.25 7.98 8.52
N GLU A 118 1.98 7.63 8.73
CA GLU A 118 1.05 8.50 9.47
C GLU A 118 1.46 8.75 10.93
N TRP A 119 2.49 8.06 11.45
CA TRP A 119 3.13 8.40 12.72
C TRP A 119 3.69 9.84 12.75
N TRP A 120 4.30 10.29 11.64
CA TRP A 120 4.98 11.58 11.56
C TRP A 120 3.96 12.72 11.34
N PRO A 121 4.05 13.85 12.08
CA PRO A 121 3.01 14.88 12.06
C PRO A 121 2.72 15.49 10.69
N ASP A 122 3.76 15.71 9.88
CA ASP A 122 3.65 16.30 8.54
C ASP A 122 3.06 15.32 7.53
N ASP A 123 3.44 14.05 7.60
CA ASP A 123 2.84 12.97 6.82
C ASP A 123 1.36 12.79 7.18
N PHE A 124 1.03 12.76 8.48
CA PHE A 124 -0.35 12.71 8.95
C PHE A 124 -1.19 13.86 8.39
N ASP A 125 -0.71 15.10 8.51
CA ASP A 125 -1.44 16.28 8.04
C ASP A 125 -1.61 16.28 6.51
N ALA A 126 -0.60 15.81 5.76
CA ALA A 126 -0.67 15.65 4.31
C ALA A 126 -1.69 14.59 3.88
N ILE A 127 -1.72 13.45 4.58
CA ILE A 127 -2.73 12.40 4.37
C ILE A 127 -4.13 12.94 4.69
N GLN A 128 -4.29 13.64 5.81
CA GLN A 128 -5.57 14.25 6.19
C GLN A 128 -6.03 15.30 5.16
N TYR A 129 -5.10 16.05 4.58
CA TYR A 129 -5.38 16.96 3.46
C TYR A 129 -5.88 16.20 2.22
N ALA A 130 -5.22 15.11 1.85
CA ALA A 130 -5.61 14.29 0.70
C ALA A 130 -7.00 13.66 0.89
N THR A 131 -7.25 13.03 2.04
CA THR A 131 -8.54 12.41 2.35
C THR A 131 -9.65 13.43 2.50
N GLY A 132 -9.35 14.62 3.04
CA GLY A 132 -10.26 15.77 3.09
C GLY A 132 -10.69 16.29 1.72
N ARG A 133 -9.89 16.04 0.67
CA ARG A 133 -10.25 16.31 -0.73
C ARG A 133 -11.05 15.18 -1.39
N GLY A 134 -11.38 14.13 -0.65
CA GLY A 134 -12.07 12.94 -1.16
C GLY A 134 -11.16 11.98 -1.93
N VAL A 135 -9.84 12.18 -1.89
CA VAL A 135 -8.86 11.24 -2.46
C VAL A 135 -8.71 10.08 -1.49
N ILE A 136 -8.76 8.85 -2.01
CA ILE A 136 -8.56 7.65 -1.20
C ILE A 136 -7.06 7.47 -1.00
N VAL A 137 -6.60 7.36 0.24
CA VAL A 137 -5.19 7.09 0.56
C VAL A 137 -5.07 5.68 1.12
N VAL A 138 -4.20 4.88 0.52
CA VAL A 138 -3.83 3.54 1.00
C VAL A 138 -2.36 3.57 1.39
N GLU A 139 -2.04 3.20 2.63
CA GLU A 139 -0.66 3.14 3.11
C GLU A 139 -0.26 1.75 3.62
N ALA A 140 1.03 1.44 3.50
CA ALA A 140 1.63 0.24 4.05
C ALA A 140 1.65 0.25 5.59
N GLY A 141 1.26 -0.87 6.19
CA GLY A 141 1.18 -1.05 7.65
C GLY A 141 2.53 -1.13 8.38
N GLY A 142 3.65 -1.23 7.66
CA GLY A 142 4.99 -1.36 8.21
C GLY A 142 5.43 -2.80 8.53
N ASN A 143 6.73 -3.05 8.40
CA ASN A 143 7.35 -4.38 8.55
C ASN A 143 8.01 -4.58 9.93
N GLY A 144 7.50 -3.90 10.95
CA GLY A 144 8.13 -3.81 12.26
C GLY A 144 7.87 -4.97 13.21
N SER A 145 6.91 -5.85 12.93
CA SER A 145 6.36 -6.83 13.88
C SER A 145 5.78 -6.20 15.16
N GLU A 146 5.26 -4.97 15.04
CA GLU A 146 4.78 -4.17 16.15
C GLU A 146 3.29 -4.38 16.43
N ASN A 147 2.94 -4.39 17.71
CA ASN A 147 1.57 -4.13 18.15
C ASN A 147 1.33 -2.62 18.17
N LEU A 148 0.61 -2.08 17.19
CA LEU A 148 0.33 -0.64 17.10
C LEU A 148 -0.69 -0.16 18.14
N ASP A 149 -1.33 -1.07 18.88
CA ASP A 149 -2.15 -0.75 20.05
C ASP A 149 -1.33 -0.69 21.37
N ASP A 150 -0.01 -0.90 21.31
CA ASP A 150 0.87 -0.84 22.49
C ASP A 150 0.93 0.60 23.06
N PRO A 151 0.81 0.79 24.40
CA PRO A 151 0.92 2.12 25.04
C PRO A 151 2.21 2.90 24.74
N LEU A 152 3.26 2.24 24.23
CA LEU A 152 4.42 2.91 23.65
C LEU A 152 4.00 3.98 22.63
N TYR A 153 3.00 3.69 21.80
CA TYR A 153 2.54 4.58 20.74
C TYR A 153 1.70 5.75 21.26
N ASP A 154 1.29 5.73 22.54
CA ASP A 154 0.66 6.87 23.22
C ASP A 154 1.68 7.88 23.76
N GLN A 155 2.98 7.54 23.72
CA GLN A 155 4.04 8.43 24.20
C GLN A 155 4.48 9.40 23.11
N ARG A 156 4.12 10.68 23.29
CA ARG A 156 4.55 11.75 22.40
C ARG A 156 6.08 11.88 22.37
N PRO A 157 6.73 11.77 21.20
CA PRO A 157 8.14 12.08 21.05
C PRO A 157 8.46 13.53 21.41
N THR A 158 9.60 13.79 22.07
CA THR A 158 9.95 15.13 22.56
C THR A 158 9.99 16.20 21.46
N ASN A 159 10.43 15.81 20.25
CA ASN A 159 10.53 16.67 19.07
C ASN A 159 9.22 16.83 18.29
N PHE A 160 8.14 16.16 18.69
CA PHE A 160 6.84 16.31 18.04
C PHE A 160 6.04 17.47 18.65
N PRO A 161 5.12 18.11 17.89
CA PRO A 161 4.29 19.21 18.38
C PRO A 161 3.54 18.85 19.66
N ALA A 162 3.36 19.80 20.58
CA ALA A 162 2.76 19.54 21.89
C ALA A 162 1.33 18.95 21.83
N GLN A 163 0.60 19.27 20.76
CA GLN A 163 -0.74 18.78 20.46
C GLN A 163 -0.78 17.41 19.75
N TRP A 164 0.38 16.82 19.45
CA TRP A 164 0.43 15.52 18.81
C TRP A 164 -0.15 14.44 19.73
N THR A 165 -0.93 13.53 19.14
CA THR A 165 -1.52 12.36 19.79
C THR A 165 -1.35 11.15 18.89
N ASN A 166 -1.32 9.95 19.47
CA ASN A 166 -1.19 8.68 18.77
C ASN A 166 -2.17 8.55 17.57
N PRO A 167 -1.68 8.49 16.32
CA PRO A 167 -2.53 8.35 15.13
C PRO A 167 -3.07 6.93 14.95
N PHE A 168 -2.45 5.91 15.55
CA PHE A 168 -2.91 4.53 15.45
C PHE A 168 -4.19 4.28 16.28
N ASN A 169 -4.48 5.16 17.25
CA ASN A 169 -5.77 5.21 17.91
C ASN A 169 -6.65 6.28 17.25
N ARG A 170 -7.48 5.84 16.29
CA ARG A 170 -8.42 6.72 15.55
C ARG A 170 -9.46 7.43 16.41
N SER A 171 -9.63 7.04 17.68
CA SER A 171 -10.48 7.80 18.63
C SER A 171 -9.85 9.15 19.01
N ASN A 172 -8.52 9.27 18.88
CA ASN A 172 -7.79 10.50 19.13
C ASN A 172 -7.75 11.40 17.89
N ARG A 173 -7.24 10.84 16.78
CA ARG A 173 -7.10 11.53 15.50
C ARG A 173 -7.14 10.50 14.37
N ASP A 174 -7.81 10.85 13.27
CA ASP A 174 -7.96 9.97 12.11
C ASP A 174 -7.48 10.70 10.85
N SER A 175 -6.46 10.15 10.19
CA SER A 175 -5.91 10.65 8.94
C SER A 175 -6.86 10.41 7.76
N GLY A 176 -7.80 9.45 7.92
CA GLY A 176 -8.67 8.96 6.86
C GLY A 176 -8.01 7.90 5.97
N ALA A 177 -6.74 7.55 6.20
CA ALA A 177 -6.05 6.52 5.43
C ALA A 177 -6.68 5.14 5.62
N ILE A 178 -6.40 4.26 4.66
CA ILE A 178 -6.57 2.82 4.74
C ILE A 178 -5.20 2.22 5.02
N VAL A 179 -5.02 1.58 6.17
CA VAL A 179 -3.73 1.00 6.59
C VAL A 179 -3.72 -0.50 6.31
N VAL A 180 -2.72 -0.97 5.57
CA VAL A 180 -2.69 -2.34 5.02
C VAL A 180 -1.65 -3.24 5.68
N GLY A 181 -2.10 -4.33 6.30
CA GLY A 181 -1.23 -5.37 6.84
C GLY A 181 -0.80 -6.41 5.80
N ALA A 182 0.21 -7.20 6.14
CA ALA A 182 0.78 -8.25 5.29
C ALA A 182 0.34 -9.65 5.73
N GLY A 183 -0.43 -10.32 4.89
CA GLY A 183 -0.93 -11.68 5.05
C GLY A 183 -0.13 -12.70 4.24
N ALA A 184 -0.12 -13.95 4.69
CA ALA A 184 0.52 -15.05 3.97
C ALA A 184 -0.25 -15.40 2.69
N PRO A 185 0.44 -15.66 1.56
CA PRO A 185 -0.18 -16.23 0.36
C PRO A 185 -0.70 -17.66 0.66
N PRO A 186 -1.47 -18.27 -0.26
CA PRO A 186 -1.83 -19.68 -0.16
C PRO A 186 -0.60 -20.59 0.05
N PRO A 187 -0.67 -21.60 0.93
CA PRO A 187 0.43 -22.54 1.10
C PRO A 187 0.82 -23.21 -0.21
N GLY A 188 2.13 -23.28 -0.48
CA GLY A 188 2.68 -23.86 -1.71
C GLY A 188 2.74 -22.89 -2.90
N THR A 189 2.36 -21.61 -2.72
CA THR A 189 2.67 -20.55 -3.70
C THR A 189 4.18 -20.56 -3.95
N HIS A 190 4.59 -20.53 -5.23
CA HIS A 190 5.99 -20.67 -5.69
C HIS A 190 6.86 -21.74 -4.98
N GLY A 191 6.22 -22.76 -4.40
CA GLY A 191 6.87 -23.83 -3.64
C GLY A 191 7.25 -23.49 -2.19
N GLN A 192 6.87 -22.34 -1.63
CA GLN A 192 7.11 -21.99 -0.23
C GLN A 192 5.86 -22.11 0.65
N ASP A 193 6.08 -22.14 1.96
CA ASP A 193 5.04 -22.10 2.97
C ASP A 193 5.34 -20.99 3.99
N HIS A 194 4.37 -20.10 4.17
CA HIS A 194 4.44 -18.96 5.08
C HIS A 194 3.42 -19.06 6.23
N GLY A 195 2.72 -20.19 6.32
CA GLY A 195 1.59 -20.43 7.19
C GLY A 195 0.26 -20.41 6.41
N PRO A 196 -0.87 -20.62 7.12
CA PRO A 196 -2.20 -20.58 6.50
C PRO A 196 -2.45 -19.30 5.71
N ALA A 197 -3.12 -19.40 4.57
CA ALA A 197 -3.47 -18.25 3.74
C ALA A 197 -4.17 -17.17 4.57
N ARG A 198 -3.79 -15.90 4.37
CA ARG A 198 -4.32 -14.72 5.10
C ARG A 198 -3.99 -14.69 6.59
N SER A 199 -3.09 -15.55 7.08
CA SER A 199 -2.52 -15.40 8.42
C SER A 199 -1.49 -14.27 8.43
N ARG A 200 -1.35 -13.59 9.56
CA ARG A 200 -0.37 -12.49 9.67
C ARG A 200 1.02 -12.99 9.34
N LEU A 201 1.76 -12.33 8.46
CA LEU A 201 3.20 -12.58 8.27
C LEU A 201 3.99 -12.06 9.46
N SER A 202 5.03 -12.78 9.90
CA SER A 202 5.72 -12.49 11.17
C SER A 202 6.26 -11.06 11.28
N PHE A 203 6.66 -10.44 10.16
CA PHE A 203 7.14 -9.07 10.12
C PHE A 203 6.01 -8.02 10.08
N SER A 204 4.77 -8.38 9.72
CA SER A 204 3.70 -7.40 9.60
C SER A 204 3.38 -6.80 10.96
N ASN A 205 3.30 -5.48 11.05
CA ASN A 205 2.62 -4.86 12.18
C ASN A 205 1.17 -5.32 12.25
N TYR A 206 0.56 -5.13 13.41
CA TYR A 206 -0.83 -5.47 13.68
C TYR A 206 -1.45 -4.50 14.68
N GLY A 207 -2.78 -4.45 14.71
CA GLY A 207 -3.53 -3.64 15.68
C GLY A 207 -4.88 -3.21 15.13
N THR A 208 -5.64 -2.48 15.95
CA THR A 208 -6.99 -2.00 15.60
C THR A 208 -7.03 -1.07 14.39
N ILE A 209 -5.91 -0.39 14.11
CA ILE A 209 -5.72 0.52 12.97
C ILE A 209 -5.81 -0.20 11.61
N MET A 210 -5.45 -1.49 11.54
CA MET A 210 -5.39 -2.23 10.29
C MET A 210 -6.79 -2.44 9.68
N ASP A 211 -6.95 -2.01 8.43
CA ASP A 211 -8.24 -2.01 7.73
C ASP A 211 -8.40 -3.23 6.82
N ALA A 212 -7.36 -3.53 6.03
CA ALA A 212 -7.29 -4.62 5.07
C ALA A 212 -5.90 -5.26 5.06
N GLN A 213 -5.80 -6.43 4.44
CA GLN A 213 -4.51 -7.08 4.16
C GLN A 213 -4.36 -7.40 2.67
N GLY A 214 -3.11 -7.59 2.24
CA GLY A 214 -2.73 -8.18 0.96
C GLY A 214 -1.68 -9.27 1.16
N TRP A 215 -1.20 -9.89 0.09
CA TRP A 215 -0.10 -10.85 0.17
C TRP A 215 1.20 -10.09 0.42
N GLY A 216 1.84 -10.39 1.56
CA GLY A 216 3.12 -9.77 1.92
C GLY A 216 4.36 -10.57 1.52
N ARG A 217 4.17 -11.67 0.79
CA ARG A 217 5.20 -12.59 0.32
C ARG A 217 4.76 -13.17 -1.01
N GLU A 218 5.73 -13.55 -1.82
CA GLU A 218 5.54 -14.32 -3.04
C GLU A 218 4.62 -13.66 -4.05
N VAL A 219 4.72 -12.33 -4.18
CA VAL A 219 3.93 -11.59 -5.16
C VAL A 219 4.67 -11.59 -6.49
N THR A 220 4.01 -12.13 -7.51
CA THR A 220 4.49 -12.08 -8.90
C THR A 220 4.20 -10.71 -9.50
N THR A 221 5.25 -10.02 -9.93
CA THR A 221 5.15 -8.66 -10.49
C THR A 221 6.40 -8.31 -11.33
N THR A 222 6.47 -7.09 -11.84
CA THR A 222 7.59 -6.53 -12.60
C THR A 222 8.80 -6.20 -11.69
N GLY A 223 9.98 -6.01 -12.26
CA GLY A 223 11.22 -5.69 -11.52
C GLY A 223 11.95 -6.90 -10.93
N TYR A 224 13.06 -6.62 -10.24
CA TYR A 224 14.03 -7.52 -9.57
C TYR A 224 14.74 -8.58 -10.44
N GLY A 225 14.01 -9.28 -11.31
CA GLY A 225 14.57 -10.13 -12.35
C GLY A 225 14.92 -11.56 -11.93
N ASP A 226 14.37 -12.06 -10.82
CA ASP A 226 14.62 -13.41 -10.29
C ASP A 226 13.90 -14.52 -11.06
N ILE A 227 12.71 -14.28 -11.63
CA ILE A 227 12.02 -15.30 -12.47
C ILE A 227 12.28 -15.11 -13.96
N GLN A 228 12.42 -13.86 -14.40
CA GLN A 228 12.90 -13.52 -15.73
C GLN A 228 13.81 -12.31 -15.59
N GLY A 229 15.08 -12.47 -15.94
CA GLY A 229 16.09 -11.43 -15.80
C GLY A 229 16.92 -11.26 -17.08
N GLY A 230 18.15 -10.80 -16.93
CA GLY A 230 19.10 -10.61 -18.03
C GLY A 230 19.62 -9.18 -18.08
N THR A 231 20.19 -8.78 -19.22
CA THR A 231 20.78 -7.44 -19.38
C THR A 231 19.76 -6.33 -19.59
N ASP A 232 18.51 -6.68 -19.91
CA ASP A 232 17.43 -5.74 -20.19
C ASP A 232 16.44 -5.70 -19.02
N GLU A 233 16.58 -4.70 -18.15
CA GLU A 233 15.72 -4.50 -16.97
C GLU A 233 14.29 -4.07 -17.36
N ASN A 234 14.01 -3.76 -18.64
CA ASN A 234 12.64 -3.61 -19.14
C ASN A 234 11.86 -4.93 -19.23
N LYS A 235 12.51 -6.06 -18.94
CA LYS A 235 11.93 -7.41 -19.05
C LYS A 235 12.09 -8.20 -17.76
N TRP A 236 12.35 -7.50 -16.65
CA TRP A 236 12.60 -8.13 -15.38
C TRP A 236 11.30 -8.42 -14.66
N TYR A 237 11.15 -9.65 -14.19
CA TYR A 237 10.01 -10.06 -13.37
C TYR A 237 10.50 -10.80 -12.14
N THR A 238 9.67 -10.75 -11.11
CA THR A 238 9.88 -11.39 -9.82
C THR A 238 8.67 -12.22 -9.43
N ASP A 239 8.88 -13.27 -8.63
CA ASP A 239 7.83 -13.95 -7.88
C ASP A 239 8.04 -13.86 -6.36
N SER A 240 8.99 -13.03 -5.92
CA SER A 240 9.45 -12.96 -4.55
C SER A 240 9.25 -11.59 -3.90
N PHE A 241 8.55 -10.66 -4.56
CA PHE A 241 8.23 -9.36 -3.98
C PHE A 241 7.46 -9.52 -2.65
N SER A 242 7.86 -8.75 -1.65
CA SER A 242 7.43 -8.96 -0.27
C SER A 242 7.49 -7.71 0.60
N GLY A 243 6.73 -7.74 1.70
CA GLY A 243 6.57 -6.63 2.64
C GLY A 243 5.11 -6.17 2.70
N THR A 244 4.81 -5.21 3.58
CA THR A 244 3.54 -4.47 3.48
C THR A 244 3.45 -3.66 2.19
N SER A 245 4.60 -3.35 1.57
CA SER A 245 4.70 -2.75 0.25
C SER A 245 4.21 -3.65 -0.88
N SER A 246 4.23 -4.98 -0.75
CA SER A 246 3.56 -5.89 -1.70
C SER A 246 2.09 -6.18 -1.33
N ALA A 247 1.67 -5.82 -0.12
CA ALA A 247 0.30 -6.05 0.33
C ALA A 247 -0.63 -4.88 -0.04
N SER A 248 -0.15 -3.65 0.14
CA SER A 248 -0.89 -2.43 -0.16
C SER A 248 -1.34 -2.26 -1.63
N PRO A 249 -0.56 -2.66 -2.65
CA PRO A 249 -0.94 -2.49 -4.05
C PRO A 249 -2.10 -3.40 -4.46
N ILE A 250 -2.23 -4.59 -3.84
CA ILE A 250 -3.40 -5.47 -3.99
C ILE A 250 -4.70 -4.77 -3.53
N VAL A 251 -4.64 -4.02 -2.43
CA VAL A 251 -5.77 -3.23 -1.93
C VAL A 251 -6.09 -2.07 -2.87
N VAL A 252 -5.06 -1.38 -3.38
CA VAL A 252 -5.19 -0.30 -4.37
C VAL A 252 -5.87 -0.80 -5.64
N GLY A 253 -5.40 -1.90 -6.22
CA GLY A 253 -6.01 -2.49 -7.42
C GLY A 253 -7.46 -2.89 -7.20
N SER A 254 -7.77 -3.47 -6.03
CA SER A 254 -9.15 -3.86 -5.68
C SER A 254 -10.09 -2.65 -5.60
N LEU A 255 -9.70 -1.60 -4.87
CA LEU A 255 -10.47 -0.36 -4.79
C LEU A 255 -10.56 0.32 -6.15
N GLY A 256 -9.51 0.20 -6.96
CA GLY A 256 -9.46 0.82 -8.26
C GLY A 256 -10.49 0.24 -9.23
N CYS A 257 -10.60 -1.09 -9.26
CA CYS A 257 -11.65 -1.78 -9.99
C CYS A 257 -13.05 -1.37 -9.54
N VAL A 258 -13.29 -1.23 -8.23
CA VAL A 258 -14.59 -0.80 -7.70
C VAL A 258 -14.93 0.62 -8.16
N GLN A 259 -13.98 1.56 -8.08
CA GLN A 259 -14.19 2.92 -8.56
C GLN A 259 -14.42 2.97 -10.08
N GLY A 260 -13.71 2.15 -10.84
CA GLY A 260 -13.94 1.97 -12.28
C GLY A 260 -15.37 1.52 -12.59
N VAL A 261 -15.85 0.49 -11.89
CA VAL A 261 -17.24 -0.02 -12.02
C VAL A 261 -18.26 1.05 -11.66
N LEU A 262 -18.08 1.76 -10.55
CA LEU A 262 -18.99 2.82 -10.11
C LEU A 262 -19.07 3.95 -11.15
N ARG A 263 -17.93 4.40 -11.67
CA ARG A 263 -17.88 5.41 -12.73
C ARG A 263 -18.57 4.93 -14.01
N ALA A 264 -18.33 3.69 -14.43
CA ALA A 264 -18.95 3.12 -15.63
C ALA A 264 -20.49 3.02 -15.54
N HIS A 265 -21.03 2.86 -14.32
CA HIS A 265 -22.47 2.78 -14.07
C HIS A 265 -23.09 4.12 -13.64
N ASN A 266 -22.33 5.22 -13.64
CA ASN A 266 -22.77 6.53 -13.12
C ASN A 266 -23.31 6.46 -11.67
N LEU A 267 -22.72 5.60 -10.85
CA LEU A 267 -23.05 5.46 -9.43
C LEU A 267 -22.16 6.36 -8.57
N ASN A 268 -22.54 6.54 -7.30
CA ASN A 268 -21.73 7.33 -6.37
C ASN A 268 -20.38 6.63 -6.14
N ILE A 269 -19.31 7.33 -6.45
CA ILE A 269 -17.93 6.89 -6.19
C ILE A 269 -17.71 6.68 -4.68
N LEU A 270 -16.76 5.82 -4.35
CA LEU A 270 -16.35 5.65 -2.96
C LEU A 270 -15.67 6.93 -2.44
N THR A 271 -16.07 7.35 -1.26
CA THR A 271 -15.30 8.28 -0.43
C THR A 271 -14.28 7.51 0.41
N PRO A 272 -13.24 8.17 0.97
CA PRO A 272 -12.24 7.48 1.80
C PRO A 272 -12.85 6.66 2.95
N ILE A 273 -13.83 7.23 3.66
CA ILE A 273 -14.51 6.55 4.77
C ILE A 273 -15.32 5.33 4.29
N ILE A 274 -16.03 5.45 3.16
CA ILE A 274 -16.83 4.35 2.61
C ILE A 274 -15.91 3.22 2.13
N ALA A 275 -14.84 3.56 1.39
CA ALA A 275 -13.86 2.59 0.92
C ALA A 275 -13.27 1.78 2.09
N ARG A 276 -12.83 2.48 3.15
CA ARG A 276 -12.29 1.86 4.36
C ARG A 276 -13.30 0.97 5.08
N ASN A 277 -14.53 1.43 5.26
CA ASN A 277 -15.57 0.64 5.90
C ASN A 277 -15.90 -0.62 5.09
N TRP A 278 -16.00 -0.51 3.77
CA TRP A 278 -16.30 -1.66 2.90
C TRP A 278 -15.19 -2.71 2.94
N LEU A 279 -13.93 -2.29 2.99
CA LEU A 279 -12.80 -3.21 3.19
C LEU A 279 -12.86 -3.95 4.52
N ARG A 280 -13.29 -3.28 5.61
CA ARG A 280 -13.44 -3.91 6.93
C ARG A 280 -14.66 -4.84 7.02
N GLU A 281 -15.73 -4.51 6.31
CA GLU A 281 -17.00 -5.25 6.33
C GLU A 281 -17.01 -6.48 5.40
N THR A 282 -16.21 -6.45 4.34
CA THR A 282 -16.20 -7.48 3.30
C THR A 282 -14.85 -8.19 3.24
N GLY A 283 -14.71 -9.11 2.29
CA GLY A 283 -13.45 -9.78 2.04
C GLY A 283 -13.31 -11.08 2.81
N SER A 284 -12.18 -11.74 2.57
CA SER A 284 -11.82 -12.98 3.25
C SER A 284 -11.17 -12.70 4.59
N LEU A 285 -11.70 -13.32 5.64
CA LEU A 285 -11.22 -13.13 7.01
C LEU A 285 -9.79 -13.64 7.21
N GLN A 286 -9.02 -12.90 8.02
CA GLN A 286 -7.73 -13.33 8.56
C GLN A 286 -7.83 -14.71 9.21
N GLN A 287 -6.73 -15.48 9.14
CA GLN A 287 -6.63 -16.80 9.76
C GLN A 287 -5.55 -16.82 10.85
N ASP A 288 -5.66 -17.77 11.77
CA ASP A 288 -4.62 -18.04 12.77
C ASP A 288 -3.38 -18.67 12.13
N ALA A 289 -2.22 -18.41 12.73
CA ALA A 289 -1.01 -19.20 12.55
C ALA A 289 -0.31 -19.37 13.90
N PRO A 290 0.63 -20.33 14.04
CA PRO A 290 1.46 -20.44 15.24
C PRO A 290 2.07 -19.09 15.61
N ASP A 291 1.91 -18.70 16.88
CA ASP A 291 2.35 -17.43 17.48
C ASP A 291 1.81 -16.14 16.85
N ARG A 292 0.84 -16.27 15.94
CA ARG A 292 0.26 -15.17 15.16
C ARG A 292 -1.27 -15.34 15.10
N PRO A 293 -1.96 -15.24 16.25
CA PRO A 293 -3.40 -15.44 16.32
C PRO A 293 -4.16 -14.32 15.60
N VAL A 294 -5.43 -14.57 15.24
CA VAL A 294 -6.32 -13.57 14.62
C VAL A 294 -6.54 -12.31 15.45
N SER A 295 -6.27 -12.37 16.77
CA SER A 295 -6.27 -11.18 17.63
C SER A 295 -5.16 -10.19 17.28
N GLN A 296 -4.09 -10.63 16.62
CA GLN A 296 -3.09 -9.76 15.99
C GLN A 296 -3.62 -9.30 14.62
N ARG A 297 -4.59 -8.39 14.64
CA ARG A 297 -5.34 -7.96 13.45
C ARG A 297 -4.43 -7.34 12.38
N ILE A 298 -4.55 -7.85 11.16
CA ILE A 298 -4.02 -7.25 9.92
C ILE A 298 -5.10 -6.88 8.90
N GLY A 299 -6.38 -7.11 9.20
CA GLY A 299 -7.50 -6.78 8.30
C GLY A 299 -7.97 -7.97 7.45
N ASN A 300 -8.97 -7.73 6.59
CA ASN A 300 -9.48 -8.74 5.66
C ASN A 300 -8.77 -8.62 4.31
N LEU A 301 -8.58 -9.75 3.61
CA LEU A 301 -8.11 -9.72 2.22
C LEU A 301 -9.29 -9.28 1.33
N PRO A 302 -9.18 -8.21 0.52
CA PRO A 302 -10.27 -7.76 -0.33
C PRO A 302 -10.83 -8.89 -1.21
N ASP A 303 -12.16 -8.94 -1.31
CA ASP A 303 -12.87 -9.80 -2.26
C ASP A 303 -13.57 -8.90 -3.27
N LEU A 304 -13.01 -8.82 -4.47
CA LEU A 304 -13.49 -7.92 -5.51
C LEU A 304 -14.93 -8.25 -5.95
N ARG A 305 -15.36 -9.52 -5.89
CA ARG A 305 -16.74 -9.89 -6.22
C ARG A 305 -17.70 -9.34 -5.19
N GLN A 306 -17.37 -9.44 -3.90
CA GLN A 306 -18.19 -8.88 -2.83
C GLN A 306 -18.23 -7.35 -2.88
N LEU A 307 -17.08 -6.70 -3.10
CA LEU A 307 -17.00 -5.25 -3.22
C LEU A 307 -17.80 -4.72 -4.41
N ILE A 308 -17.70 -5.35 -5.59
CA ILE A 308 -18.48 -4.97 -6.77
C ILE A 308 -19.98 -5.24 -6.56
N ALA A 309 -20.35 -6.36 -5.95
CA ALA A 309 -21.75 -6.62 -5.62
C ALA A 309 -22.31 -5.56 -4.66
N LYS A 310 -21.53 -5.13 -3.67
CA LYS A 310 -21.92 -4.03 -2.78
C LYS A 310 -22.01 -2.69 -3.52
N ALA A 311 -21.09 -2.43 -4.47
CA ALA A 311 -21.09 -1.25 -5.32
C ALA A 311 -22.34 -1.12 -6.20
N LEU A 312 -22.80 -2.23 -6.79
CA LEU A 312 -23.95 -2.25 -7.70
C LEU A 312 -25.31 -2.23 -6.97
N ASN A 313 -25.32 -2.43 -5.64
CA ASN A 313 -26.52 -2.42 -4.80
C ASN A 313 -26.65 -1.16 -3.94
N GLN A 314 -25.94 -0.08 -4.28
CA GLN A 314 -26.08 1.22 -3.61
C GLN A 314 -27.48 1.82 -3.76
#